data_AF-A0A150GFX8-F1
#
_entry.id   AF-A0A150GFX8-F1
#
_cell.length_a   1.000
_cell.length_b   1.000
_cell.length_c   1.000
_cell.angle_alpha   90.00
_cell.angle_beta   90.00
_cell.angle_gamma   90.00
#
_symmetry.space_group_name_H-M   'P 1'
#
loop_
_entity.id
_entity.type
_entity.pdbx_description
1 polymer ?
#
loop_
_entity_poly.entity_id
_entity_poly.type
_entity_poly.pdbx_seq_one_letter_code
_entity_poly.pdbx_strand_id
1 'polypeptide(L)'
;MLFDESGLIDELLLALVGIHGDTFVDPDDARAPTERDDDQWQLPGPGSCSVYLSADLTWVSQPDREVLSELLRLGFHFKCLSVFVEWEVAPWATEEWTSRTRPPSIYRRALASGLTEVLDDYRVAVLELQAELRAAEVPALPTILHRMWEYTEVLPALHALAAIHDKRGPSFSSADLINSLASQSRSCGSPSLGHCLTRLLWHCNQVMLQQLAAW
;
A
#
# COMPACT_ATOMS: atom_id res chain seq x y z
N MET A 1 26.47 -2.96 26.80
CA MET A 1 26.03 -3.56 25.53
C MET A 1 24.93 -2.66 24.99
N LEU A 2 25.32 -1.65 24.20
CA LEU A 2 24.44 -0.71 23.51
C LEU A 2 24.37 -1.21 22.07
N PHE A 3 23.53 -2.20 21.79
CA PHE A 3 23.25 -2.62 20.42
C PHE A 3 21.95 -1.92 19.98
N ASP A 4 22.14 -0.97 19.06
CA ASP A 4 21.27 -0.61 17.93
C ASP A 4 19.76 -0.39 18.14
N GLU A 5 19.37 0.62 18.93
CA GLU A 5 18.09 1.31 18.61
C GLU A 5 18.14 1.95 17.21
N SER A 6 19.33 2.35 16.75
CA SER A 6 19.58 2.84 15.38
C SER A 6 19.24 1.81 14.30
N GLY A 7 19.70 0.57 14.46
CA GLY A 7 19.42 -0.50 13.50
C GLY A 7 17.93 -0.83 13.41
N LEU A 8 17.22 -0.85 14.54
CA LEU A 8 15.77 -1.08 14.56
C LEU A 8 15.00 0.02 13.82
N ILE A 9 15.41 1.28 13.96
CA ILE A 9 14.76 2.40 13.29
C ILE A 9 14.98 2.36 11.79
N ASP A 10 16.20 2.07 11.34
CA ASP A 10 16.50 1.94 9.91
C ASP A 10 15.71 0.79 9.28
N GLU A 11 15.60 -0.35 9.97
CA GLU A 11 14.76 -1.46 9.53
C GLU A 11 13.26 -1.14 9.58
N LEU A 12 12.82 -0.34 10.54
CA LEU A 12 11.42 0.11 10.62
C LEU A 12 11.08 1.02 9.43
N LEU A 13 11.97 1.94 9.08
CA LEU A 13 11.81 2.80 7.90
C LEU A 13 11.75 1.98 6.62
N LEU A 14 12.57 0.93 6.50
CA LEU A 14 12.49 -0.03 5.38
C LEU A 14 11.16 -0.77 5.38
N ALA A 15 10.70 -1.24 6.54
CA ALA A 15 9.44 -1.95 6.68
C ALA A 15 8.23 -1.07 6.34
N LEU A 16 8.27 0.24 6.62
CA LEU A 16 7.25 1.21 6.20
C LEU A 16 7.13 1.32 4.67
N VAL A 17 8.21 1.10 3.93
CA VAL A 17 8.22 1.04 2.46
C VAL A 17 7.97 -0.39 1.94
N GLY A 18 7.62 -1.32 2.82
CA GLY A 18 7.31 -2.71 2.46
C GLY A 18 8.53 -3.60 2.21
N ILE A 19 9.72 -3.15 2.60
CA ILE A 19 10.96 -3.94 2.56
C ILE A 19 11.19 -4.53 3.94
N HIS A 20 11.00 -5.84 4.06
CA HIS A 20 11.14 -6.58 5.31
C HIS A 20 12.56 -7.16 5.45
N GLY A 21 12.98 -7.34 6.71
CA GLY A 21 14.31 -7.83 7.08
C GLY A 21 14.21 -8.98 8.08
N ASP A 22 15.21 -9.10 8.95
CA ASP A 22 15.26 -10.18 9.94
C ASP A 22 14.39 -9.87 11.18
N THR A 23 14.22 -8.59 11.48
CA THR A 23 13.51 -8.08 12.67
C THR A 23 12.01 -7.95 12.43
N PHE A 24 11.64 -7.51 11.24
CA PHE A 24 10.27 -7.41 10.74
C PHE A 24 10.11 -8.41 9.61
N VAL A 25 9.33 -9.45 9.83
CA VAL A 25 9.26 -10.61 8.93
C VAL A 25 7.90 -10.64 8.24
N ASP A 26 7.93 -10.77 6.91
CA ASP A 26 6.76 -11.13 6.11
C ASP A 26 6.98 -12.52 5.49
N PRO A 27 6.15 -13.52 5.84
CA PRO A 27 6.29 -14.87 5.28
C PRO A 27 6.12 -14.89 3.75
N ASP A 28 5.45 -13.90 3.16
CA ASP A 28 5.29 -13.82 1.71
C ASP A 28 6.56 -13.36 0.97
N ASP A 29 7.53 -12.74 1.65
CA ASP A 29 8.82 -12.36 1.08
C ASP A 29 9.82 -13.52 1.04
N ALA A 30 9.67 -14.50 1.95
CA ALA A 30 10.48 -15.72 1.94
C ALA A 30 10.10 -16.69 0.81
N ARG A 31 8.91 -16.52 0.21
CA ARG A 31 8.46 -17.33 -0.94
C ARG A 31 9.23 -16.91 -2.18
N ALA A 32 9.99 -17.83 -2.75
CA ALA A 32 10.70 -17.59 -4.00
C ALA A 32 9.70 -17.19 -5.11
N PRO A 33 10.08 -16.32 -6.06
CA PRO A 33 9.21 -15.94 -7.19
C PRO A 33 8.69 -17.15 -7.98
N THR A 34 9.45 -18.25 -7.98
CA THR A 34 9.08 -19.52 -8.62
C THR A 34 8.07 -20.38 -7.85
N GLU A 35 7.86 -20.11 -6.57
CA GLU A 35 6.89 -20.80 -5.70
C GLU A 35 5.62 -19.98 -5.45
N ARG A 36 5.62 -18.70 -5.84
CA ARG A 36 4.38 -17.97 -6.00
C ARG A 36 3.66 -18.65 -7.16
N ASP A 37 2.61 -19.39 -6.83
CA ASP A 37 1.56 -19.72 -7.81
C ASP A 37 0.96 -18.36 -8.23
N ASP A 38 1.65 -17.71 -9.16
CA ASP A 38 1.31 -16.43 -9.78
C ASP A 38 -0.10 -16.51 -10.39
N ASP A 39 -0.49 -17.72 -10.76
CA ASP A 39 -1.82 -18.12 -11.21
C ASP A 39 -2.91 -18.05 -10.12
N GLN A 40 -2.58 -17.74 -8.86
CA GLN A 40 -3.54 -17.64 -7.75
C GLN A 40 -3.42 -16.36 -6.90
N TRP A 41 -2.37 -15.56 -7.10
CA TRP A 41 -2.20 -14.37 -6.27
C TRP A 41 -3.33 -13.36 -6.49
N GLN A 42 -3.96 -13.00 -5.37
CA GLN A 42 -4.95 -11.95 -5.22
C GLN A 42 -4.43 -11.00 -4.16
N LEU A 43 -4.72 -9.71 -4.32
CA LEU A 43 -4.34 -8.73 -3.33
C LEU A 43 -4.94 -9.14 -1.97
N PRO A 44 -4.09 -9.29 -0.93
CA PRO A 44 -4.57 -9.64 0.40
C PRO A 44 -5.63 -8.66 0.88
N GLY A 45 -6.54 -9.12 1.75
CA GLY A 45 -7.52 -8.21 2.35
C GLY A 45 -6.84 -7.19 3.27
N PRO A 46 -7.46 -6.02 3.51
CA PRO A 46 -6.92 -5.04 4.46
C PRO A 46 -6.84 -5.58 5.90
N GLY A 47 -7.63 -6.60 6.25
CA GLY A 47 -7.59 -7.23 7.58
C GLY A 47 -6.56 -8.34 7.75
N SER A 48 -5.86 -8.77 6.69
CA SER A 48 -4.98 -9.95 6.71
C SER A 48 -3.49 -9.57 6.71
N CYS A 49 -3.09 -8.63 7.57
CA CYS A 49 -1.68 -8.26 7.73
C CYS A 49 -0.85 -9.50 8.09
N SER A 50 0.04 -9.91 7.18
CA SER A 50 0.93 -11.07 7.35
C SER A 50 2.22 -10.73 8.11
N VAL A 51 2.57 -9.45 8.17
CA VAL A 51 3.82 -8.95 8.75
C VAL A 51 3.76 -9.03 10.28
N TYR A 52 4.82 -9.54 10.89
CA TYR A 52 4.94 -9.63 12.34
C TYR A 52 6.36 -9.31 12.82
N LEU A 53 6.46 -8.95 14.11
CA LEU A 53 7.73 -8.70 14.79
C LEU A 53 8.39 -10.03 15.17
N SER A 54 9.68 -10.18 14.92
CA SER A 54 10.42 -11.40 15.29
C SER A 54 10.31 -11.69 16.80
N ALA A 55 10.17 -12.97 17.15
CA ALA A 55 10.10 -13.43 18.54
C ALA A 55 11.40 -13.16 19.33
N ASP A 56 12.50 -12.92 18.60
CA ASP A 56 13.83 -12.69 19.17
C ASP A 56 13.98 -11.29 19.81
N LEU A 57 13.03 -10.38 19.57
CA LEU A 57 12.99 -9.03 20.16
C LEU A 57 12.44 -9.02 21.58
N THR A 58 13.05 -9.76 22.51
CA THR A 58 12.57 -9.84 23.91
C THR A 58 12.75 -8.57 24.73
N TRP A 59 13.48 -7.58 24.22
CA TRP A 59 13.84 -6.35 24.92
C TRP A 59 12.87 -5.18 24.69
N VAL A 60 12.02 -5.25 23.65
CA VAL A 60 11.02 -4.22 23.36
C VAL A 60 9.84 -4.33 24.32
N SER A 61 9.47 -3.20 24.93
CA SER A 61 8.34 -3.15 25.88
C SER A 61 7.00 -3.46 25.17
N GLN A 62 6.03 -3.99 25.89
CA GLN A 62 4.69 -4.26 25.34
C GLN A 62 4.02 -3.05 24.65
N PRO A 63 4.02 -1.82 25.22
CA PRO A 63 3.42 -0.68 24.52
C PRO A 63 4.19 -0.30 23.25
N ASP A 64 5.52 -0.43 23.24
CA ASP A 64 6.33 -0.15 22.04
C ASP A 64 6.06 -1.19 20.94
N ARG A 65 5.82 -2.45 21.31
CA ARG A 65 5.41 -3.51 20.37
C ARG A 65 4.07 -3.21 19.72
N GLU A 66 3.11 -2.64 20.45
CA GLU A 66 1.82 -2.25 19.91
C GLU A 66 1.98 -1.13 18.86
N VAL A 67 2.77 -0.11 19.18
CA VAL A 67 3.10 0.98 18.23
C VAL A 67 3.81 0.45 16.99
N LEU A 68 4.80 -0.43 17.15
CA LEU A 68 5.49 -1.09 16.03
C LEU A 68 4.51 -1.91 15.19
N SER A 69 3.59 -2.64 15.81
CA SER A 69 2.60 -3.43 15.07
C SER A 69 1.67 -2.57 14.22
N GLU A 70 1.33 -1.36 14.67
CA GLU A 70 0.52 -0.41 13.93
C GLU A 70 1.30 0.19 12.74
N LEU A 71 2.57 0.54 12.96
CA LEU A 71 3.47 0.99 11.90
C LEU A 71 3.71 -0.11 10.84
N LEU A 72 3.82 -1.37 11.26
CA LEU A 72 3.97 -2.49 10.32
C LEU A 72 2.72 -2.72 9.48
N ARG A 73 1.53 -2.55 10.06
CA ARG A 73 0.28 -2.59 9.28
C ARG A 73 0.26 -1.49 8.22
N LEU A 74 0.78 -0.31 8.55
CA LEU A 74 0.90 0.78 7.59
C LEU A 74 1.82 0.40 6.42
N GLY A 75 3.00 -0.14 6.72
CA GLY A 75 3.95 -0.64 5.71
C GLY A 75 3.39 -1.78 4.87
N PHE A 76 2.60 -2.67 5.47
CA PHE A 76 1.88 -3.73 4.77
C PHE A 76 0.88 -3.16 3.74
N HIS A 77 0.07 -2.17 4.12
CA HIS A 77 -0.85 -1.52 3.19
C HIS A 77 -0.13 -0.83 2.04
N PHE A 78 0.98 -0.15 2.33
CA PHE A 78 1.84 0.45 1.31
C PHE A 78 2.39 -0.60 0.34
N LYS A 79 2.90 -1.73 0.87
CA LYS A 79 3.42 -2.83 0.07
C LYS A 79 2.37 -3.41 -0.87
N CYS A 80 1.19 -3.76 -0.34
CA CYS A 80 0.10 -4.31 -1.13
C CYS A 80 -0.30 -3.35 -2.27
N LEU A 81 -0.48 -2.07 -1.97
CA LEU A 81 -0.79 -1.06 -2.97
C LEU A 81 0.32 -0.91 -4.01
N SER A 82 1.59 -0.97 -3.60
CA SER A 82 2.73 -0.90 -4.51
C SER A 82 2.75 -2.09 -5.48
N VAL A 83 2.53 -3.32 -4.98
CA VAL A 83 2.44 -4.51 -5.84
C VAL A 83 1.28 -4.40 -6.84
N PHE A 84 0.11 -3.92 -6.39
CA PHE A 84 -1.02 -3.66 -7.27
C PHE A 84 -0.68 -2.68 -8.40
N VAL A 85 -0.02 -1.57 -8.05
CA VAL A 85 0.41 -0.56 -9.03
C VAL A 85 1.42 -1.13 -10.02
N GLU A 86 2.45 -1.83 -9.53
CA GLU A 86 3.47 -2.45 -10.37
C GLU A 86 2.86 -3.38 -11.41
N TRP A 87 1.87 -4.19 -11.01
CA TRP A 87 1.19 -5.11 -11.90
C TRP A 87 0.36 -4.45 -12.99
N GLU A 88 -0.38 -3.39 -12.66
CA GLU A 88 -1.22 -2.70 -13.64
C GLU A 88 -0.40 -1.78 -14.57
N VAL A 89 0.77 -1.30 -14.11
CA VAL A 89 1.66 -0.43 -14.90
C VAL A 89 2.64 -1.23 -15.76
N ALA A 90 3.04 -2.45 -15.36
CA ALA A 90 4.04 -3.26 -16.05
C ALA A 90 3.73 -3.46 -17.55
N PRO A 91 4.57 -2.93 -18.47
CA PRO A 91 4.32 -3.01 -19.91
C PRO A 91 4.62 -4.38 -20.55
N TRP A 92 5.24 -5.30 -19.81
CA TRP A 92 5.88 -6.51 -20.33
C TRP A 92 5.36 -7.80 -19.70
N ALA A 93 4.23 -7.76 -19.01
CA ALA A 93 3.57 -8.98 -18.55
C ALA A 93 3.06 -9.71 -19.81
N THR A 94 3.93 -10.61 -20.31
CA THR A 94 3.89 -11.33 -21.57
C THR A 94 2.46 -11.72 -21.92
N GLU A 95 2.07 -11.58 -23.18
CA GLU A 95 0.71 -11.88 -23.67
C GLU A 95 0.20 -13.27 -23.25
N GLU A 96 1.09 -14.18 -22.83
CA GLU A 96 0.78 -15.52 -22.34
C GLU A 96 0.37 -15.57 -20.84
N TRP A 97 0.82 -14.62 -20.02
CA TRP A 97 0.61 -14.58 -18.55
C TRP A 97 -0.54 -13.63 -18.15
N THR A 98 -0.64 -12.45 -18.78
CA THR A 98 -1.76 -11.51 -18.57
C THR A 98 -3.07 -12.00 -19.17
N SER A 99 -3.02 -12.71 -20.30
CA SER A 99 -4.23 -13.08 -21.04
C SER A 99 -5.09 -14.16 -20.37
N ARG A 100 -4.53 -14.99 -19.47
CA ARG A 100 -5.26 -16.11 -18.86
C ARG A 100 -5.89 -15.81 -17.49
N THR A 101 -5.37 -14.85 -16.73
CA THR A 101 -5.74 -14.69 -15.31
C THR A 101 -6.33 -13.31 -14.96
N ARG A 102 -5.96 -12.24 -15.67
CA ARG A 102 -6.54 -10.89 -15.47
C ARG A 102 -6.58 -10.09 -16.78
N PRO A 103 -7.76 -9.83 -17.35
CA PRO A 103 -7.85 -8.99 -18.54
C PRO A 103 -7.37 -7.55 -18.23
N PRO A 104 -6.52 -6.96 -19.07
CA PRO A 104 -6.06 -5.59 -18.88
C PRO A 104 -7.25 -4.64 -18.89
N SER A 105 -7.27 -3.68 -17.96
CA SER A 105 -8.34 -2.69 -17.86
C SER A 105 -7.74 -1.29 -17.83
N ILE A 106 -8.12 -0.46 -18.81
CA ILE A 106 -7.67 0.95 -18.88
C ILE A 106 -8.09 1.71 -17.61
N TYR A 107 -9.23 1.36 -17.01
CA TYR A 107 -9.69 1.96 -15.76
C TYR A 107 -8.88 1.50 -14.54
N ARG A 108 -8.42 0.23 -14.49
CA ARG A 108 -7.48 -0.21 -13.44
C ARG A 108 -6.12 0.46 -13.58
N ARG A 109 -5.64 0.65 -14.80
CA ARG A 109 -4.42 1.43 -15.08
C ARG A 109 -4.55 2.89 -14.66
N ALA A 110 -5.70 3.52 -14.91
CA ALA A 110 -5.98 4.87 -14.44
C ALA A 110 -6.02 4.95 -12.92
N LEU A 111 -6.63 3.96 -12.26
CA LEU A 111 -6.61 3.85 -10.80
C LEU A 111 -5.17 3.69 -10.28
N ALA A 112 -4.37 2.80 -10.87
CA ALA A 112 -2.97 2.59 -10.51
C ALA A 112 -2.13 3.87 -10.70
N SER A 113 -2.37 4.64 -11.75
CA SER A 113 -1.73 5.95 -11.95
C SER A 113 -2.02 6.90 -10.79
N GLY A 114 -3.29 7.02 -10.37
CA GLY A 114 -3.63 7.88 -9.23
C GLY A 114 -3.11 7.35 -7.90
N LEU A 115 -3.06 6.02 -7.72
CA LEU A 115 -2.46 5.40 -6.54
C LEU A 115 -0.96 5.66 -6.48
N THR A 116 -0.27 5.67 -7.63
CA THR A 116 1.17 5.98 -7.70
C THR A 116 1.46 7.34 -7.09
N GLU A 117 0.67 8.36 -7.41
CA GLU A 117 0.83 9.70 -6.85
C GLU A 117 0.67 9.73 -5.32
N VAL A 118 -0.33 9.01 -4.79
CA VAL A 118 -0.54 8.94 -3.33
C VAL A 118 0.58 8.16 -2.64
N LEU A 119 1.09 7.10 -3.26
CA LEU A 119 2.22 6.33 -2.73
C LEU A 119 3.51 7.14 -2.78
N ASP A 120 3.69 8.02 -3.77
CA ASP A 120 4.84 8.91 -3.85
C ASP A 120 4.77 10.00 -2.77
N ASP A 121 3.58 10.57 -2.51
CA ASP A 121 3.36 11.49 -1.37
C ASP A 121 3.76 10.80 -0.04
N TYR A 122 3.37 9.53 0.14
CA TYR A 122 3.78 8.72 1.31
C TYR A 122 5.29 8.46 1.37
N ARG A 123 5.93 8.10 0.25
CA ARG A 123 7.39 7.88 0.18
C ARG A 123 8.15 9.14 0.59
N VAL A 124 7.70 10.31 0.13
CA VAL A 124 8.29 11.60 0.52
C VAL A 124 8.16 11.79 2.03
N ALA A 125 6.99 11.53 2.62
CA ALA A 125 6.80 11.63 4.07
C ALA A 125 7.72 10.68 4.87
N VAL A 126 7.98 9.47 4.38
CA VAL A 126 8.93 8.53 5.00
C VAL A 126 10.37 9.04 4.87
N LEU A 127 10.76 9.64 3.74
CA LEU A 127 12.09 10.23 3.54
C LEU A 127 12.31 11.47 4.43
N GLU A 128 11.29 12.31 4.58
CA GLU A 128 11.30 13.44 5.50
C GLU A 128 11.46 12.97 6.95
N LEU A 129 10.69 11.95 7.34
CA LEU A 129 10.82 11.30 8.64
C LEU A 129 12.26 10.77 8.83
N GLN A 130 12.82 10.08 7.84
CA GLN A 130 14.21 9.61 7.92
C GLN A 130 15.22 10.76 8.09
N ALA A 131 15.03 11.88 7.40
CA ALA A 131 15.87 13.05 7.54
C ALA A 131 15.76 13.67 8.95
N GLU A 132 14.56 13.76 9.51
CA GLU A 132 14.31 14.21 10.88
C GLU A 132 14.99 13.30 11.90
N LEU A 133 14.86 11.98 11.74
CA LEU A 133 15.46 10.97 12.62
C LEU A 133 17.00 11.00 12.62
N ARG A 134 17.61 11.40 11.50
CA ARG A 134 19.06 11.61 11.41
C ARG A 134 19.53 12.93 12.02
N ALA A 135 18.66 13.94 12.03
CA ALA A 135 19.01 15.29 12.51
C ALA A 135 18.79 15.46 14.02
N ALA A 136 17.87 14.70 14.62
CA ALA A 136 17.54 14.73 16.04
C ALA A 136 18.10 13.52 16.81
N GLU A 137 18.16 13.61 18.14
CA GLU A 137 18.32 12.43 19.00
C GLU A 137 17.11 11.49 18.80
N VAL A 138 17.34 10.18 18.88
CA VAL A 138 16.38 9.11 18.61
C VAL A 138 15.00 9.44 19.24
N PRO A 139 13.99 9.82 18.44
CA PRO A 139 12.68 10.14 18.98
C PRO A 139 11.94 8.86 19.34
N ALA A 140 11.05 8.98 20.32
CA ALA A 140 10.24 7.86 20.76
C ALA A 140 9.33 7.34 19.62
N LEU A 141 9.10 6.04 19.57
CA LEU A 141 8.23 5.38 18.57
C LEU A 141 6.84 6.02 18.40
N PRO A 142 6.16 6.49 19.48
CA PRO A 142 4.88 7.19 19.32
C PRO A 142 4.97 8.49 18.51
N THR A 143 6.12 9.16 18.52
CA THR A 143 6.34 10.35 17.69
C THR A 143 6.37 9.99 16.21
N ILE A 144 6.98 8.85 15.86
CA ILE A 144 6.99 8.32 14.50
C ILE A 144 5.56 7.97 14.05
N LEU A 145 4.80 7.27 14.90
CA LEU A 145 3.39 6.96 14.62
C LEU A 145 2.55 8.22 14.43
N HIS A 146 2.75 9.23 15.28
CA HIS A 146 2.05 10.50 15.16
C HIS A 146 2.34 11.22 13.84
N ARG A 147 3.60 11.18 13.37
CA ARG A 147 3.98 11.73 12.05
C ARG A 147 3.27 11.03 10.90
N MET A 148 3.07 9.72 11.02
CA MET A 148 2.43 8.90 10.00
C MET A 148 0.91 8.80 10.16
N TRP A 149 0.32 9.48 11.15
CA TRP A 149 -1.09 9.36 11.52
C TRP A 149 -2.05 9.65 10.36
N GLU A 150 -1.72 10.60 9.48
CA GLU A 150 -2.57 10.89 8.32
C GLU A 150 -2.77 9.68 7.41
N TYR A 151 -1.76 8.81 7.33
CA TYR A 151 -1.77 7.63 6.46
C TYR A 151 -2.42 6.41 7.10
N THR A 152 -2.63 6.39 8.42
CA THR A 152 -3.23 5.25 9.13
C THR A 152 -4.70 5.04 8.76
N GLU A 153 -5.40 6.09 8.32
CA GLU A 153 -6.75 5.97 7.78
C GLU A 153 -6.76 5.84 6.24
N VAL A 154 -5.87 6.56 5.56
CA VAL A 154 -5.86 6.66 4.10
C VAL A 154 -5.41 5.35 3.44
N LEU A 155 -4.26 4.80 3.84
CA LEU A 155 -3.70 3.62 3.18
C LEU A 155 -4.60 2.36 3.31
N PRO A 156 -5.18 2.03 4.48
CA PRO A 156 -6.08 0.88 4.57
C PRO A 156 -7.34 1.04 3.72
N ALA A 157 -7.90 2.25 3.64
CA ALA A 157 -9.09 2.52 2.82
C ALA A 157 -8.80 2.36 1.32
N LEU A 158 -7.65 2.87 0.86
CA LEU A 158 -7.20 2.70 -0.51
C LEU A 158 -6.87 1.24 -0.83
N HIS A 159 -6.24 0.53 0.12
CA HIS A 159 -5.97 -0.90 -0.01
C HIS A 159 -7.26 -1.72 -0.12
N ALA A 160 -8.26 -1.43 0.71
CA ALA A 160 -9.57 -2.08 0.64
C ALA A 160 -10.23 -1.84 -0.73
N LEU A 161 -10.14 -0.62 -1.27
CA LEU A 161 -10.66 -0.29 -2.59
C LEU A 161 -9.94 -1.08 -3.68
N ALA A 162 -8.60 -1.09 -3.66
CA ALA A 162 -7.81 -1.87 -4.60
C ALA A 162 -8.21 -3.36 -4.55
N ALA A 163 -8.27 -3.95 -3.35
CA ALA A 163 -8.63 -5.36 -3.16
C ALA A 163 -10.04 -5.72 -3.67
N ILE A 164 -11.02 -4.82 -3.53
CA ILE A 164 -12.38 -5.03 -4.08
C ILE A 164 -12.36 -5.13 -5.60
N HIS A 165 -11.53 -4.31 -6.25
CA HIS A 165 -11.42 -4.20 -7.72
C HIS A 165 -10.31 -5.08 -8.31
N ASP A 166 -9.54 -5.75 -7.45
CA ASP A 166 -8.52 -6.73 -7.77
C ASP A 166 -9.09 -8.12 -8.11
N LYS A 167 -10.40 -8.33 -7.87
CA LYS A 167 -11.09 -9.61 -8.08
C LYS A 167 -10.87 -10.14 -9.51
N ARG A 168 -10.40 -11.39 -9.60
CA ARG A 168 -10.26 -12.13 -10.87
C ARG A 168 -11.63 -12.59 -11.34
N GLY A 169 -12.01 -12.20 -12.56
CA GLY A 169 -13.23 -12.63 -13.22
C GLY A 169 -13.51 -11.77 -14.46
N PRO A 170 -14.32 -12.28 -15.41
CA PRO A 170 -14.67 -11.56 -16.64
C PRO A 170 -15.57 -10.33 -16.42
N SER A 171 -16.03 -10.08 -15.19
CA SER A 171 -16.97 -9.01 -14.86
C SER A 171 -16.32 -7.87 -14.07
N PHE A 172 -15.15 -7.38 -14.48
CA PHE A 172 -14.70 -6.08 -14.02
C PHE A 172 -15.62 -5.01 -14.63
N SER A 173 -16.45 -4.38 -13.80
CA SER A 173 -17.30 -3.27 -14.20
C SER A 173 -16.60 -1.95 -13.90
N SER A 174 -16.14 -1.26 -14.94
CA SER A 174 -15.57 0.09 -14.81
C SER A 174 -16.56 1.08 -14.21
N ALA A 175 -17.86 0.90 -14.51
CA ALA A 175 -18.93 1.70 -13.93
C ALA A 175 -19.02 1.50 -12.41
N ASP A 176 -18.86 0.26 -11.93
CA ASP A 176 -18.88 -0.04 -10.48
C ASP A 176 -17.67 0.58 -9.78
N LEU A 177 -16.49 0.59 -10.41
CA LEU A 177 -15.32 1.29 -9.90
C LEU A 177 -15.60 2.80 -9.74
N ILE A 178 -16.04 3.47 -10.80
CA ILE A 178 -16.34 4.91 -10.77
C ILE A 178 -17.42 5.22 -9.74
N ASN A 179 -18.50 4.44 -9.70
CA ASN A 179 -19.58 4.62 -8.73
C ASN A 179 -19.11 4.40 -7.30
N SER A 180 -18.28 3.40 -7.05
CA SER A 180 -17.72 3.13 -5.73
C SER A 180 -16.83 4.29 -5.27
N LEU A 181 -15.92 4.77 -6.11
CA LEU A 181 -15.08 5.95 -5.84
C LEU A 181 -15.92 7.19 -5.56
N ALA A 182 -16.93 7.45 -6.39
CA ALA A 182 -17.82 8.60 -6.23
C ALA A 182 -18.73 8.50 -5.00
N SER A 183 -19.13 7.30 -4.59
CA SER A 183 -19.88 7.12 -3.34
C SER A 183 -18.98 7.36 -2.13
N GLN A 184 -17.77 6.78 -2.13
CA GLN A 184 -16.85 6.85 -1.00
C GLN A 184 -16.28 8.27 -0.82
N SER A 185 -16.00 8.99 -1.91
CA SER A 185 -15.55 10.38 -1.84
C SER A 185 -16.61 11.34 -1.28
N ARG A 186 -17.90 10.98 -1.38
CA ARG A 186 -19.01 11.75 -0.81
C ARG A 186 -19.33 11.37 0.62
N SER A 187 -19.08 10.13 1.01
CA SER A 187 -19.41 9.60 2.34
C SER A 187 -18.22 9.57 3.31
N CYS A 188 -17.01 9.90 2.86
CA CYS A 188 -15.83 9.90 3.72
C CYS A 188 -15.91 11.00 4.79
N GLY A 189 -15.67 10.63 6.04
CA GLY A 189 -15.61 11.60 7.16
C GLY A 189 -14.26 12.31 7.28
N SER A 190 -13.21 11.79 6.64
CA SER A 190 -11.85 12.33 6.69
C SER A 190 -11.54 13.15 5.42
N PRO A 191 -11.09 14.42 5.56
CA PRO A 191 -10.80 15.28 4.40
C PRO A 191 -9.61 14.78 3.58
N SER A 192 -8.58 14.23 4.22
CA SER A 192 -7.40 13.68 3.54
C SER A 192 -7.79 12.51 2.64
N LEU A 193 -8.58 11.56 3.16
CA LEU A 193 -9.11 10.46 2.36
C LEU A 193 -10.01 10.96 1.22
N GLY A 194 -10.86 11.95 1.48
CA GLY A 194 -11.73 12.55 0.46
C GLY A 194 -10.95 13.18 -0.70
N HIS A 195 -9.85 13.87 -0.43
CA HIS A 195 -8.96 14.41 -1.44
C HIS A 195 -8.30 13.29 -2.26
N CYS A 196 -7.78 12.25 -1.62
CA CYS A 196 -7.20 11.09 -2.31
C CYS A 196 -8.23 10.40 -3.22
N LEU A 197 -9.44 10.11 -2.72
CA LEU A 197 -10.50 9.47 -3.50
C LEU A 197 -10.96 10.34 -4.67
N THR A 198 -11.03 11.65 -4.48
CA THR A 198 -11.37 12.61 -5.55
C THR A 198 -10.30 12.63 -6.63
N ARG A 199 -9.02 12.58 -6.25
CA ARG A 199 -7.89 12.46 -7.17
C ARG A 199 -7.96 11.16 -7.97
N LEU A 200 -8.18 10.02 -7.32
CA LEU A 200 -8.37 8.72 -7.99
C LEU A 200 -9.55 8.73 -8.97
N LEU A 201 -10.68 9.32 -8.55
CA LEU A 201 -11.86 9.49 -9.39
C LEU A 201 -11.57 10.36 -10.61
N TRP A 202 -10.76 11.41 -10.45
CA TRP A 202 -10.34 12.26 -11.56
C TRP A 202 -9.60 11.47 -12.63
N HIS A 203 -8.62 10.62 -12.27
CA HIS A 203 -7.92 9.76 -13.25
C HIS A 203 -8.87 8.83 -14.00
N CYS A 204 -9.82 8.19 -13.29
CA CYS A 204 -10.80 7.31 -13.92
C CYS A 204 -11.74 8.09 -14.86
N ASN A 205 -12.16 9.29 -14.46
CA ASN A 205 -13.01 10.15 -15.28
C ASN A 205 -12.29 10.66 -16.53
N GLN A 206 -10.96 10.87 -16.51
CA GLN A 206 -10.21 11.20 -17.73
C GLN A 206 -10.37 10.13 -18.81
N VAL A 207 -10.27 8.85 -18.43
CA VAL A 207 -10.49 7.73 -19.36
C VAL A 207 -11.92 7.72 -19.89
N MET A 208 -12.91 7.89 -19.02
CA MET A 208 -14.32 7.93 -19.42
C MET A 208 -14.61 9.09 -20.39
N LEU A 209 -14.10 10.29 -20.09
CA LEU A 209 -14.28 11.47 -20.95
C LEU A 209 -13.59 11.29 -22.29
N GLN A 210 -12.40 10.68 -22.34
CA GLN A 210 -11.72 10.35 -23.59
C GLN A 210 -12.53 9.35 -24.43
N GLN A 211 -13.12 8.34 -23.81
CA GLN A 211 -14.00 7.38 -24.49
C GLN A 211 -15.24 8.07 -25.07
N LEU A 212 -15.87 8.97 -24.31
CA LEU A 212 -17.03 9.75 -24.78
C LEU A 212 -16.67 10.74 -25.89
N ALA A 213 -15.48 11.34 -25.85
CA ALA A 213 -15.03 12.28 -26.88
C ALA A 213 -14.62 11.60 -28.20
N ALA A 214 -14.21 10.33 -28.13
CA ALA A 214 -13.85 9.53 -29.29
C ALA A 214 -15.05 8.85 -29.97
N TRP A 215 -16.20 8.78 -29.28
CA TRP A 215 -17.44 8.17 -29.74
C TRP A 215 -18.27 9.16 -30.56
#